data_AF-A0A1Y2LLV9-F1
#
_entry.id   AF-A0A1Y2LLV9-F1
#
_cell.length_a   1.000
_cell.length_b   1.000
_cell.length_c   1.000
_cell.angle_alpha   90.00
_cell.angle_beta   90.00
_cell.angle_gamma   90.00
#
_symmetry.space_group_name_H-M   'P 1'
#
loop_
_entity.id
_entity.type
_entity.pdbx_description
1 polymer ?
#
loop_
_entity_poly.entity_id
_entity_poly.type
_entity_poly.pdbx_seq_one_letter_code
_entity_poly.pdbx_strand_id
1 'polypeptide(L)' 'MPAEQASVEVRRKAAREVIDILHEIATLLNTHLDRQQLSYCVSLIENGANPEALAKVIQRLREDYPLSDEGDAEM' A
#
# COMPACT_ATOMS: atom_id res chain seq x y z
N MET A 1 32.03 7.57 -4.61
CA MET A 1 31.79 7.92 -3.19
C MET A 1 31.08 6.74 -2.52
N PRO A 2 31.80 5.85 -1.80
CA PRO A 2 31.20 4.66 -1.17
C PRO A 2 30.29 4.96 0.04
N ALA A 3 30.51 6.11 0.73
CA ALA A 3 29.65 6.54 1.84
C ALA A 3 28.22 6.93 1.40
N GLU A 4 28.07 7.48 0.19
CA GLU A 4 26.77 7.84 -0.40
C GLU A 4 25.91 6.58 -0.64
N GLN A 5 26.53 5.50 -1.12
CA GLN A 5 25.85 4.24 -1.44
C GLN A 5 25.32 3.53 -0.19
N ALA A 6 26.10 3.50 0.89
CA ALA A 6 25.66 2.97 2.18
C ALA A 6 24.43 3.72 2.74
N SER A 7 24.37 5.05 2.58
CA SER A 7 23.23 5.85 3.03
C SER A 7 21.93 5.55 2.27
N VAL A 8 22.02 5.21 0.98
CA VAL A 8 20.87 4.88 0.13
C VAL A 8 20.33 3.50 0.49
N GLU A 9 21.22 2.56 0.79
CA GLU A 9 20.85 1.21 1.20
C GLU A 9 20.14 1.19 2.56
N VAL A 10 20.62 1.98 3.53
CA VAL A 10 19.94 2.16 4.83
C VAL A 10 18.54 2.74 4.66
N ARG A 11 18.38 3.80 3.83
CA ARG A 11 17.07 4.40 3.55
C ARG A 11 16.11 3.42 2.87
N ARG A 12 16.60 2.63 1.91
CA ARG A 12 15.79 1.58 1.26
C ARG A 12 15.35 0.50 2.23
N LYS A 13 16.23 0.08 3.15
CA LYS A 13 15.90 -0.91 4.16
C LYS A 13 14.83 -0.38 5.12
N ALA A 14 15.00 0.85 5.60
CA ALA A 14 14.02 1.50 6.47
C ALA A 14 12.65 1.65 5.78
N ALA A 15 12.61 2.04 4.51
CA ALA A 15 11.35 2.17 3.77
C ALA A 15 10.60 0.83 3.65
N ARG A 16 11.32 -0.28 3.44
CA ARG A 16 10.72 -1.63 3.42
C ARG A 16 10.13 -2.00 4.77
N GLU A 17 10.90 -1.78 5.84
CA GLU A 17 10.47 -2.08 7.21
C GLU A 17 9.22 -1.27 7.60
N VAL A 18 9.15 0.00 7.19
CA VAL A 18 7.95 0.83 7.38
C VAL A 18 6.72 0.23 6.68
N ILE A 19 6.86 -0.18 5.41
CA ILE A 19 5.76 -0.81 4.68
C ILE A 19 5.35 -2.15 5.31
N ASP A 20 6.31 -2.94 5.80
CA ASP A 20 6.05 -4.20 6.49
C ASP A 20 5.19 -3.97 7.74
N ILE A 21 5.59 -3.03 8.60
CA ILE A 21 4.88 -2.66 9.82
C ILE A 21 3.48 -2.12 9.49
N LEU A 22 3.37 -1.23 8.50
CA LEU A 22 2.08 -0.67 8.10
C LEU A 22 1.14 -1.76 7.56
N HIS A 23 1.67 -2.75 6.84
CA HIS A 23 0.86 -3.86 6.33
C HIS A 23 0.37 -4.78 7.46
N GLU A 24 1.19 -5.03 8.48
CA GLU A 24 0.74 -5.76 9.67
C GLU A 24 -0.38 -5.01 10.40
N ILE A 25 -0.25 -3.69 10.59
CA ILE A 25 -1.31 -2.85 11.16
C ILE A 25 -2.58 -2.92 10.31
N ALA A 26 -2.44 -2.78 8.98
CA ALA A 26 -3.54 -2.85 8.02
C ALA A 26 -4.28 -4.20 8.06
N THR A 27 -3.53 -5.30 8.30
CA THR A 27 -4.07 -6.66 8.47
C THR A 27 -4.83 -6.78 9.78
N LEU A 28 -4.25 -6.32 10.90
CA LEU A 28 -4.90 -6.34 12.22
C LEU A 28 -6.22 -5.54 12.24
N LEU A 29 -6.26 -4.44 11.49
CA LEU A 29 -7.45 -3.60 11.34
C LEU A 29 -8.44 -4.11 10.27
N ASN A 30 -8.17 -5.26 9.64
CA ASN A 30 -8.99 -5.84 8.57
C ASN A 30 -9.32 -4.83 7.45
N THR A 31 -8.34 -4.02 7.05
CA THR A 31 -8.52 -3.06 5.95
C THR A 31 -8.52 -3.74 4.57
N HIS A 32 -8.06 -4.99 4.49
CA HIS A 32 -7.92 -5.78 3.26
C HIS A 32 -7.08 -5.07 2.19
N LEU A 33 -6.11 -4.24 2.59
CA LEU A 33 -5.16 -3.61 1.67
C LEU A 33 -3.93 -4.49 1.52
N ASP A 34 -3.58 -4.84 0.28
CA ASP A 34 -2.33 -5.53 -0.01
C ASP A 34 -1.13 -4.57 0.12
N ARG A 35 0.10 -5.13 0.14
CA ARG A 35 1.35 -4.36 0.27
C ARG A 35 1.53 -3.31 -0.82
N GLN A 36 1.08 -3.61 -2.04
CA GLN A 36 1.25 -2.72 -3.20
C GLN A 36 0.24 -1.57 -3.13
N GLN A 37 -1.02 -1.85 -2.82
CA GLN A 37 -2.08 -0.88 -2.54
C GLN A 37 -1.69 0.07 -1.41
N LEU A 38 -1.12 -0.48 -0.32
CA LEU A 38 -0.64 0.32 0.79
C LEU A 38 0.51 1.24 0.39
N SER A 39 1.45 0.75 -0.42
CA SER A 39 2.53 1.58 -0.98
C SER A 39 1.98 2.73 -1.82
N TYR A 40 0.94 2.50 -2.65
CA TYR A 40 0.31 3.58 -3.40
C TYR A 40 -0.38 4.60 -2.49
N CYS A 41 -1.06 4.13 -1.43
CA CYS A 41 -1.71 5.02 -0.47
C CYS A 41 -0.67 5.92 0.22
N VAL A 42 0.46 5.37 0.65
CA VAL A 42 1.57 6.13 1.24
C VAL A 42 2.09 7.16 0.25
N SER A 43 2.37 6.78 -1.00
CA SER A 43 2.83 7.72 -2.02
C SER A 43 1.82 8.84 -2.28
N LEU A 44 0.52 8.53 -2.35
CA LEU A 44 -0.52 9.55 -2.56
C LEU A 44 -0.60 10.53 -1.39
N ILE A 45 -0.52 10.03 -0.16
CA ILE A 45 -0.52 10.85 1.06
C ILE A 45 0.73 11.74 1.12
N GLU A 46 1.91 11.21 0.78
CA GLU A 46 3.15 11.98 0.67
C GLU A 46 3.08 13.09 -0.40
N ASN A 47 2.30 12.89 -1.46
CA ASN A 47 2.01 13.89 -2.48
C ASN A 47 0.87 14.87 -2.07
N GLY A 48 0.37 14.80 -0.84
CA GLY A 48 -0.61 15.73 -0.28
C GLY A 48 -2.07 15.29 -0.40
N ALA A 49 -2.34 14.04 -0.78
CA ALA A 49 -3.70 13.50 -0.74
C ALA A 49 -4.21 13.41 0.72
N ASN A 50 -5.46 13.82 0.94
CA ASN A 50 -6.10 13.68 2.24
C ASN A 50 -6.39 12.19 2.53
N PRO A 51 -5.93 11.61 3.66
CA PRO A 51 -6.12 10.19 3.96
C PRO A 51 -7.59 9.77 4.09
N GLU A 52 -8.44 10.63 4.64
CA GLU A 52 -9.87 10.35 4.83
C GLU A 52 -10.61 10.33 3.49
N ALA A 53 -10.31 11.29 2.60
CA ALA A 53 -10.86 11.31 1.25
C ALA A 53 -10.39 10.10 0.44
N LEU A 54 -9.11 9.73 0.55
CA LEU A 54 -8.56 8.54 -0.10
C LEU A 54 -9.26 7.26 0.37
N ALA A 55 -9.51 7.11 1.68
CA ALA A 55 -10.25 5.98 2.22
C ALA A 55 -11.67 5.88 1.64
N LYS A 56 -12.38 7.01 1.52
CA LYS A 56 -13.73 7.05 0.88
C LYS A 56 -13.69 6.63 -0.57
N VAL A 57 -12.65 7.04 -1.32
CA VAL A 57 -12.46 6.64 -2.72
C VAL A 57 -12.19 5.14 -2.82
N ILE A 58 -11.32 4.59 -1.97
CA ILE A 58 -11.03 3.15 -1.93
C ILE A 58 -12.29 2.33 -1.62
N GLN A 59 -13.10 2.77 -0.65
CA GLN A 59 -14.36 2.10 -0.33
C GLN A 59 -15.32 2.10 -1.53
N ARG A 60 -15.53 3.27 -2.17
CA ARG A 60 -16.37 3.36 -3.37
C ARG A 60 -15.87 2.48 -4.51
N LEU A 61 -14.56 2.48 -4.78
CA LEU A 61 -14.00 1.65 -5.86
C LEU A 61 -14.23 0.16 -5.60
N ARG A 62 -14.19 -0.29 -4.35
CA ARG A 62 -14.49 -1.70 -3.99
C ARG A 62 -15.98 -2.04 -4.12
N GLU A 63 -16.85 -1.06 -3.90
CA GLU A 63 -18.31 -1.21 -4.09
C GLU A 63 -18.68 -1.22 -5.58
N ASP A 64 -18.09 -0.32 -6.38
CA ASP A 64 -18.35 -0.18 -7.82
C ASP A 64 -17.71 -1.31 -8.64
N TYR A 65 -16.58 -1.83 -8.17
CA TYR A 65 -15.83 -2.92 -8.80
C TYR A 65 -15.59 -4.04 -7.77
N PRO A 66 -16.63 -4.78 -7.37
CA PRO A 66 -16.42 -5.98 -6.59
C PRO A 66 -15.51 -6.91 -7.40
N LEU A 67 -14.50 -7.49 -6.75
CA LEU A 67 -13.64 -8.50 -7.37
C LEU A 67 -14.55 -9.62 -7.89
N SER A 68 -14.82 -9.62 -9.20
CA SER A 68 -15.41 -10.75 -9.88
C SER A 68 -14.34 -11.83 -9.91
N ASP A 69 -14.62 -12.95 -9.25
CA ASP A 69 -13.80 -14.16 -9.26
C ASP A 69 -13.89 -14.84 -10.65
N GLU A 70 -13.73 -14.09 -11.74
CA GLU A 70 -13.62 -14.59 -13.11
C GLU A 70 -12.16 -14.89 -13.41
N GLY A 71 -11.65 -15.89 -12.69
CA GLY A 71 -10.30 -16.42 -12.82
C GLY A 71 -10.22 -17.96 -12.89
N ASP A 72 -11.20 -18.71 -12.38
CA ASP A 72 -11.15 -20.18 -12.31
C ASP A 72 -12.38 -20.86 -12.95
N ALA A 73 -12.84 -20.35 -14.09
CA ALA A 73 -13.82 -21.02 -14.93
C ALA A 73 -13.30 -21.20 -16.36
N GLU A 74 -12.11 -21.80 -16.52
CA GLU A 74 -11.73 -22.55 -17.73
C GLU A 74 -10.42 -23.34 -17.49
N MET A 75 -10.56 -24.61 -17.11
CA MET A 75 -9.90 -25.78 -17.73
C MET A 75 -10.44 -27.09 -17.15
#